data_AF-A0A388PK89-F1
#
_entry.id   AF-A0A388PK89-F1
#
_cell.length_a   1.000
_cell.length_b   1.000
_cell.length_c   1.000
_cell.angle_alpha   90.00
_cell.angle_beta   90.00
_cell.angle_gamma   90.00
#
_symmetry.space_group_name_H-M   'P 1'
#
loop_
_entity.id
_entity.type
_entity.pdbx_description
1 polymer ?
#
loop_
_entity_poly.entity_id
_entity_poly.type
_entity_poly.pdbx_seq_one_letter_code
_entity_poly.pdbx_strand_id
1 'polypeptide(L)'
;MPIVPGLLSPYEAVRGFVYLPRLISKIRLHAAGRLHPDFVNNLGKAFDDRCCQYLGVAYDDLRVWVLQHPAATADEALAWAEARGRKLTTNDIEIWNGFMTKRGWRDEANEVLLRRLKENQLGPEAGVETMFDYIEVDEGRPARRQAL
;
A
#
# COMPACT_ATOMS: atom_id res chain seq x y z
N MET A 1 -0.88 12.51 9.54
CA MET A 1 -1.19 13.13 8.23
C MET A 1 -2.67 13.50 8.18
N PRO A 2 -3.15 14.36 7.25
CA PRO A 2 -4.60 14.58 7.12
C PRO A 2 -5.27 13.31 6.60
N ILE A 3 -6.45 13.02 7.15
CA ILE A 3 -7.28 11.89 6.72
C ILE A 3 -7.76 12.18 5.30
N VAL A 4 -7.51 11.25 4.37
CA VAL A 4 -7.92 11.36 2.97
C VAL A 4 -9.12 10.44 2.73
N PRO A 5 -10.35 10.96 2.59
CA PRO A 5 -11.53 10.13 2.34
C PRO A 5 -11.40 9.34 1.04
N GLY A 6 -11.58 8.02 1.14
CA GLY A 6 -11.45 7.09 0.02
C GLY A 6 -10.05 6.49 -0.17
N LEU A 7 -9.06 6.89 0.64
CA LEU A 7 -7.75 6.23 0.66
C LEU A 7 -7.83 4.95 1.49
N LEU A 8 -7.60 3.81 0.84
CA LEU A 8 -7.79 2.50 1.48
C LEU A 8 -6.60 2.12 2.37
N SER A 9 -6.86 1.26 3.36
CA SER A 9 -5.84 0.72 4.26
C SER A 9 -4.74 -0.03 3.50
N PRO A 10 -3.47 0.01 3.94
CA PRO A 10 -2.44 -0.86 3.37
C PRO A 10 -2.75 -2.35 3.58
N TYR A 11 -3.56 -2.71 4.58
CA TYR A 11 -4.05 -4.08 4.80
C TYR A 11 -5.24 -4.46 3.92
N GLU A 12 -5.82 -3.51 3.16
CA GLU A 12 -6.89 -3.84 2.23
C GLU A 12 -6.36 -4.80 1.16
N ALA A 13 -7.10 -5.89 0.93
CA ALA A 13 -6.64 -6.99 0.11
C ALA A 13 -7.64 -7.35 -0.98
N VAL A 14 -7.12 -7.76 -2.13
CA VAL A 14 -7.89 -8.33 -3.23
C VAL A 14 -7.44 -9.76 -3.44
N ARG A 15 -8.36 -10.73 -3.38
CA ARG A 15 -8.02 -12.17 -3.45
C ARG A 15 -6.90 -12.57 -2.47
N GLY A 16 -6.83 -11.90 -1.31
CA GLY A 16 -5.78 -12.08 -0.31
C GLY A 16 -4.49 -11.30 -0.57
N PHE A 17 -4.30 -10.63 -1.70
CA PHE A 17 -3.11 -9.82 -2.00
C PHE A 17 -3.25 -8.39 -1.45
N VAL A 18 -2.47 -8.04 -0.44
CA VAL A 18 -2.52 -6.72 0.21
C VAL A 18 -1.99 -5.60 -0.69
N TYR A 19 -2.34 -4.36 -0.33
CA TYR A 19 -1.77 -3.11 -0.84
C TYR A 19 -2.25 -2.67 -2.23
N LEU A 20 -2.53 -3.59 -3.16
CA LEU A 20 -3.01 -3.21 -4.51
C LEU A 20 -4.29 -2.36 -4.46
N PRO A 21 -5.32 -2.66 -3.64
CA PRO A 21 -6.50 -1.79 -3.52
C PRO A 21 -6.13 -0.37 -3.09
N ARG A 22 -5.19 -0.23 -2.14
CA ARG A 22 -4.67 1.06 -1.71
C ARG A 22 -3.96 1.79 -2.84
N LEU A 23 -3.07 1.12 -3.58
CA LEU A 23 -2.37 1.70 -4.73
C LEU A 23 -3.35 2.26 -5.78
N ILE A 24 -4.39 1.51 -6.11
CA ILE A 24 -5.46 1.94 -7.03
C ILE A 24 -6.19 3.17 -6.47
N SER A 25 -6.54 3.17 -5.18
CA SER A 25 -7.20 4.31 -4.54
C SER A 25 -6.31 5.58 -4.57
N LYS A 26 -5.00 5.45 -4.36
CA LYS A 26 -4.03 6.56 -4.47
C LYS A 26 -4.01 7.14 -5.89
N ILE A 27 -3.95 6.29 -6.91
CA ILE A 27 -3.96 6.72 -8.32
C ILE A 27 -5.24 7.52 -8.63
N ARG A 28 -6.40 7.01 -8.23
CA ARG A 28 -7.70 7.66 -8.45
C ARG A 28 -7.82 9.00 -7.71
N LEU A 29 -7.44 9.03 -6.44
CA LEU A 29 -7.46 10.26 -5.63
C LEU A 29 -6.51 11.32 -6.16
N HIS A 30 -5.32 10.92 -6.62
CA HIS A 30 -4.38 11.84 -7.24
C HIS A 30 -4.95 12.46 -8.51
N ALA A 31 -5.55 11.65 -9.39
CA ALA A 31 -6.17 12.13 -10.62
C ALA A 31 -7.35 13.09 -10.35
N ALA A 32 -8.06 12.89 -9.23
CA ALA A 32 -9.15 13.76 -8.80
C ALA A 32 -8.69 15.02 -8.05
N GLY A 33 -7.38 15.23 -7.86
CA GLY A 33 -6.86 16.35 -7.05
C GLY A 33 -7.21 16.26 -5.56
N ARG A 34 -7.54 15.05 -5.08
CA ARG A 34 -8.03 14.80 -3.71
C ARG A 34 -7.00 14.09 -2.81
N LEU A 35 -5.82 13.79 -3.35
CA LEU A 35 -4.73 13.19 -2.59
C LEU A 35 -3.88 14.30 -1.95
N HIS A 36 -3.60 14.20 -0.65
CA HIS A 36 -2.79 15.20 0.04
C HIS A 36 -1.37 15.29 -0.55
N PRO A 37 -0.76 16.49 -0.68
CA PRO A 37 0.56 16.68 -1.31
C PRO A 37 1.68 15.79 -0.74
N ASP A 38 1.63 15.46 0.55
CA ASP A 38 2.62 14.59 1.20
C ASP A 38 2.70 13.18 0.59
N PHE A 39 1.63 12.70 -0.02
CA PHE A 39 1.62 11.42 -0.73
C PHE A 39 2.14 11.54 -2.16
N VAL A 40 2.02 12.71 -2.80
CA VAL A 40 2.30 12.91 -4.23
C VAL A 40 3.76 12.66 -4.56
N ASN A 41 4.68 13.15 -3.71
CA ASN A 41 6.13 12.97 -3.90
C ASN A 41 6.59 11.50 -3.86
N ASN A 42 5.75 10.63 -3.28
CA ASN A 42 6.02 9.21 -3.07
C ASN A 42 5.15 8.30 -3.97
N LEU A 43 4.36 8.85 -4.88
CA LEU A 43 3.59 8.05 -5.85
C LEU A 43 4.53 7.26 -6.76
N GLY A 44 4.24 5.97 -6.92
CA GLY A 44 5.06 5.06 -7.73
C GLY A 44 6.42 4.75 -7.11
N LYS A 45 6.61 5.01 -5.81
CA LYS A 45 7.85 4.72 -5.07
C LYS A 45 7.58 3.82 -3.87
N ALA A 46 8.65 3.29 -3.28
CA ALA A 46 8.60 2.45 -2.07
C ALA A 46 7.60 1.30 -2.21
N PHE A 47 6.51 1.31 -1.47
CA PHE A 47 5.51 0.23 -1.53
C PHE A 47 4.74 0.18 -2.86
N ASP A 48 4.49 1.32 -3.51
CA ASP A 48 3.85 1.35 -4.84
C ASP A 48 4.72 0.61 -5.86
N ASP A 49 6.00 0.97 -5.90
CA ASP A 49 7.00 0.37 -6.79
C ASP A 49 7.19 -1.12 -6.50
N ARG A 50 7.33 -1.50 -5.23
CA ARG A 50 7.44 -2.92 -4.84
C ARG A 50 6.23 -3.74 -5.28
N CYS A 51 5.01 -3.18 -5.18
CA CYS A 51 3.78 -3.85 -5.60
C CYS A 51 3.76 -4.07 -7.12
N CYS A 52 4.10 -3.03 -7.89
CA CYS A 52 4.22 -3.10 -9.34
C CYS A 52 5.30 -4.11 -9.78
N GLN A 53 6.50 -4.06 -9.18
CA GLN A 53 7.60 -4.99 -9.48
C GLN A 53 7.23 -6.44 -9.16
N TYR A 54 6.54 -6.70 -8.04
CA TYR A 54 6.12 -8.05 -7.67
C TYR A 54 5.12 -8.65 -8.66
N LEU A 55 4.22 -7.81 -9.20
CA LEU A 55 3.26 -8.15 -10.25
C LEU A 55 3.89 -8.16 -11.67
N GLY A 56 5.13 -7.71 -11.83
CA GLY A 56 5.81 -7.63 -13.12
C GLY A 56 5.24 -6.57 -14.06
N VAL A 57 4.70 -5.46 -13.53
CA VAL A 57 4.14 -4.35 -14.33
C VAL A 57 4.82 -3.03 -13.98
N ALA A 58 4.88 -2.09 -14.94
CA ALA A 58 5.32 -0.74 -14.67
C ALA A 58 4.23 0.08 -13.96
N TYR A 59 4.61 0.96 -13.03
CA TYR A 59 3.66 1.84 -12.33
C TYR A 59 2.86 2.71 -13.32
N ASP A 60 3.52 3.28 -14.34
CA ASP A 60 2.85 4.13 -15.31
C ASP A 60 1.81 3.38 -16.15
N ASP A 61 2.08 2.11 -16.50
CA ASP A 61 1.12 1.25 -17.21
C ASP A 61 -0.11 0.99 -16.34
N LEU A 62 0.10 0.62 -15.07
CA LEU A 62 -0.99 0.40 -14.11
C LEU A 62 -1.80 1.68 -13.91
N ARG A 63 -1.12 2.82 -13.76
CA ARG A 63 -1.77 4.13 -13.63
C ARG A 63 -2.64 4.45 -14.84
N VAL A 64 -2.11 4.34 -16.05
CA VAL A 64 -2.88 4.61 -17.28
C VAL A 64 -4.10 3.70 -17.34
N TRP A 65 -3.93 2.41 -17.07
CA TRP A 65 -5.04 1.46 -17.10
C TRP A 65 -6.13 1.80 -16.06
N VAL A 66 -5.75 2.09 -14.81
CA VAL A 66 -6.69 2.46 -13.74
C VAL A 66 -7.48 3.72 -14.08
N LEU A 67 -6.85 4.71 -14.75
CA LEU A 67 -7.53 5.95 -15.15
C LEU A 67 -8.46 5.76 -16.34
N GLN A 68 -8.15 4.84 -17.25
CA GLN A 68 -9.04 4.45 -18.35
C GLN A 68 -10.23 3.59 -17.88
N HIS A 69 -10.12 2.95 -16.71
CA HIS A 69 -11.15 2.08 -16.13
C HIS A 69 -11.58 2.57 -14.74
N PRO A 70 -12.26 3.73 -14.63
CA PRO A 70 -12.59 4.34 -13.35
C PRO A 70 -13.54 3.50 -12.49
N ALA A 71 -14.36 2.65 -13.10
CA ALA A 71 -15.29 1.74 -12.44
C ALA A 71 -14.68 0.37 -12.10
N ALA A 72 -13.45 0.07 -12.54
CA ALA A 72 -12.85 -1.23 -12.32
C ALA A 72 -12.67 -1.52 -10.82
N THR A 73 -12.97 -2.74 -10.44
CA THR A 73 -12.70 -3.28 -9.11
C THR A 73 -11.20 -3.55 -8.94
N ALA A 74 -10.78 -3.77 -7.69
CA ALA A 74 -9.42 -4.22 -7.43
C ALA A 74 -9.17 -5.62 -8.04
N ASP A 75 -10.20 -6.46 -8.16
CA ASP A 75 -10.10 -7.80 -8.76
C ASP A 75 -9.78 -7.71 -10.26
N GLU A 76 -10.49 -6.86 -10.99
CA GLU A 76 -10.23 -6.60 -12.41
C GLU A 76 -8.83 -6.00 -12.63
N ALA A 77 -8.39 -5.11 -11.75
CA ALA A 77 -7.04 -4.55 -11.80
C ALA A 77 -5.95 -5.61 -11.52
N LEU A 78 -6.18 -6.51 -10.55
CA LEU A 78 -5.28 -7.62 -10.29
C LEU A 78 -5.23 -8.57 -11.50
N ALA A 79 -6.38 -8.94 -12.05
CA ALA A 79 -6.47 -9.80 -13.23
C ALA A 79 -5.74 -9.19 -14.44
N TRP A 80 -5.87 -7.88 -14.66
CA TRP A 80 -5.12 -7.16 -15.67
C TRP A 80 -3.60 -7.22 -15.43
N ALA A 81 -3.16 -6.98 -14.20
CA ALA A 81 -1.74 -7.02 -13.84
C ALA A 81 -1.16 -8.44 -14.00
N GLU A 82 -1.90 -9.48 -13.59
CA GLU A 82 -1.52 -10.88 -13.76
C GLU A 82 -1.40 -11.28 -15.23
N ALA A 83 -2.28 -10.75 -16.10
CA ALA A 83 -2.27 -11.03 -17.53
C ALA A 83 -1.11 -10.31 -18.26
N ARG A 84 -0.71 -9.13 -17.79
CA ARG A 84 0.36 -8.32 -18.41
C ARG A 84 1.76 -8.68 -17.91
N GLY A 85 1.89 -9.01 -16.64
CA GLY A 85 3.18 -9.26 -15.99
C GLY A 85 3.27 -10.72 -15.52
N ARG A 86 2.89 -10.94 -14.26
CA ARG A 86 3.06 -12.23 -13.58
C ARG A 86 1.77 -12.65 -12.88
N LYS A 87 1.30 -13.86 -13.21
CA LYS A 87 0.23 -14.52 -12.47
C LYS A 87 0.71 -14.98 -11.10
N LEU A 88 -0.04 -14.65 -10.04
CA LEU A 88 0.33 -14.99 -8.68
C LEU A 88 -0.24 -16.36 -8.28
N THR A 89 0.59 -17.16 -7.62
CA THR A 89 0.14 -18.36 -6.90
C THR A 89 -0.23 -18.02 -5.47
N THR A 90 -0.91 -18.93 -4.76
CA THR A 90 -1.18 -18.77 -3.32
C THR A 90 0.10 -18.58 -2.52
N ASN A 91 1.18 -19.30 -2.86
CA ASN A 91 2.48 -19.16 -2.21
C ASN A 91 3.11 -17.78 -2.45
N ASP A 92 2.92 -17.21 -3.65
CA ASP A 92 3.38 -15.85 -3.94
C ASP A 92 2.64 -14.82 -3.08
N ILE A 93 1.32 -14.96 -2.94
CA ILE A 93 0.51 -14.09 -2.10
C ILE A 93 0.94 -14.19 -0.63
N GLU A 94 1.21 -15.41 -0.14
CA GLU A 94 1.69 -15.62 1.23
C GLU A 94 3.04 -14.92 1.48
N ILE A 95 4.02 -15.11 0.58
CA ILE A 95 5.33 -14.47 0.67
C ILE A 95 5.20 -12.95 0.60
N TRP A 96 4.39 -12.45 -0.33
CA TRP A 96 4.12 -11.02 -0.49
C TRP A 96 3.53 -10.41 0.77
N ASN A 97 2.47 -11.02 1.30
CA ASN A 97 1.80 -10.54 2.50
C ASN A 97 2.77 -10.56 3.68
N GLY A 98 3.52 -11.66 3.86
CA GLY A 98 4.53 -11.78 4.91
C GLY A 98 5.60 -10.70 4.82
N PHE A 99 6.05 -10.34 3.62
CA PHE A 99 6.99 -9.25 3.39
C PHE A 99 6.37 -7.87 3.69
N MET A 100 5.18 -7.59 3.14
CA MET A 100 4.56 -6.27 3.21
C MET A 100 4.07 -5.93 4.62
N THR A 101 3.35 -6.86 5.28
CA THR A 101 2.75 -6.60 6.59
C THR A 101 3.77 -6.63 7.72
N LYS A 102 5.00 -7.10 7.48
CA LYS A 102 6.10 -7.09 8.46
C LYS A 102 7.17 -6.06 8.12
N ARG A 103 7.01 -5.28 7.05
CA ARG A 103 8.00 -4.28 6.65
C ARG A 103 8.24 -3.28 7.77
N GLY A 104 9.49 -3.07 8.15
CA GLY A 104 9.89 -2.27 9.31
C GLY A 104 10.22 -3.10 10.54
N TRP A 105 9.82 -4.38 10.59
CA TRP A 105 10.14 -5.27 11.70
C TRP A 105 11.40 -6.09 11.41
N ARG A 106 12.50 -5.76 12.11
CA ARG A 106 13.80 -6.42 11.97
C ARG A 106 14.34 -6.43 10.53
N ASP A 107 14.07 -5.37 9.79
CA ASP A 107 14.54 -5.16 8.42
C ASP A 107 15.07 -3.72 8.22
N GLU A 108 15.51 -3.40 7.01
CA GLU A 108 16.12 -2.11 6.68
C GLU A 108 15.14 -0.92 6.70
N ALA A 109 13.82 -1.14 6.74
CA ALA A 109 12.85 -0.06 6.94
C ALA A 109 12.69 0.33 8.42
N ASN A 110 13.23 -0.45 9.36
CA ASN A 110 13.12 -0.15 10.79
C ASN A 110 13.64 1.25 11.13
N GLU A 111 14.75 1.70 10.53
CA GLU A 111 15.27 3.06 10.75
C GLU A 111 14.29 4.15 10.30
N VAL A 112 13.59 3.92 9.18
CA VAL A 112 12.55 4.82 8.68
C VAL A 112 11.36 4.81 9.62
N LEU A 113 10.92 3.63 10.07
CA LEU A 113 9.82 3.48 11.03
C LEU A 113 10.10 4.23 12.33
N LEU A 114 11.25 3.98 12.97
CA LEU A 114 11.63 4.64 14.22
C LEU A 114 11.72 6.16 14.08
N ARG A 115 12.25 6.65 12.95
CA ARG A 115 12.28 8.08 12.65
C ARG A 115 10.86 8.65 12.55
N ARG A 116 9.96 7.99 11.82
CA ARG A 116 8.55 8.41 11.68
C ARG A 116 7.78 8.40 12.99
N LEU A 117 7.99 7.39 13.84
CA LEU A 117 7.40 7.35 15.18
C LEU A 117 7.84 8.55 16.03
N LYS A 118 9.14 8.88 16.00
CA LYS A 118 9.68 10.04 16.69
C LYS A 118 9.13 11.36 16.15
N GLU A 119 9.11 11.53 14.82
CA GLU A 119 8.58 12.74 14.14
C GLU A 119 7.12 13.01 14.50
N ASN A 120 6.32 11.95 14.65
CA ASN A 120 4.89 12.05 14.98
C ASN A 120 4.59 11.86 16.48
N GLN A 121 5.62 11.80 17.33
CA GLN A 121 5.48 11.67 18.79
C GLN A 121 4.64 10.46 19.21
N LEU A 122 4.77 9.34 18.49
CA LEU A 122 4.07 8.09 18.76
C LEU A 122 4.92 7.20 19.67
N GLY A 123 4.44 6.94 20.88
CA GLY A 123 5.08 6.02 21.83
C GLY A 123 4.58 4.58 21.70
N PRO A 124 5.05 3.67 22.58
CA PRO A 124 4.66 2.26 22.58
C PRO A 124 3.14 2.01 22.69
N GLU A 125 2.40 2.93 23.31
CA GLU A 125 0.95 2.89 23.45
C GLU A 125 0.20 2.91 22.11
N ALA A 126 0.82 3.45 21.05
CA ALA A 126 0.27 3.41 19.69
C ALA A 126 0.22 1.99 19.11
N GLY A 127 0.97 1.04 19.69
CA GLY A 127 0.97 -0.36 19.25
C GLY A 127 1.52 -0.58 17.84
N VAL A 128 2.42 0.30 17.39
CA VAL A 128 3.00 0.26 16.05
C VAL A 128 4.26 -0.60 16.05
N GLU A 129 4.25 -1.69 15.28
CA GLU A 129 5.42 -2.59 15.11
C GLU A 129 5.97 -2.56 13.69
N THR A 130 5.16 -2.11 12.72
CA THR A 130 5.49 -2.14 11.30
C THR A 130 5.14 -0.82 10.60
N MET A 131 5.63 -0.64 9.37
CA MET A 131 5.25 0.50 8.53
C MET A 131 3.75 0.50 8.19
N PHE A 132 3.11 -0.67 8.10
CA PHE A 132 1.67 -0.76 7.86
C PHE A 132 0.88 -0.29 9.09
N ASP A 133 1.30 -0.69 10.29
CA ASP A 133 0.71 -0.18 11.54
C ASP A 133 0.87 1.34 11.67
N TYR A 134 2.06 1.85 11.34
CA TYR A 134 2.32 3.28 11.33
C TYR A 134 1.36 4.00 10.38
N ILE A 135 1.15 3.48 9.16
CA ILE A 135 0.22 4.08 8.18
C ILE A 135 -1.22 4.07 8.71
N GLU A 136 -1.67 2.99 9.37
CA GLU A 136 -2.99 2.99 10.00
C GLU A 136 -3.11 4.13 11.02
N VAL A 137 -2.17 4.23 11.96
CA VAL A 137 -2.18 5.25 13.03
C VAL A 137 -2.09 6.67 12.46
N ASP A 138 -1.20 6.89 11.50
CA ASP A 138 -0.99 8.18 10.84
C ASP A 138 -2.20 8.65 10.01
N GLU A 139 -3.07 7.71 9.62
CA GLU A 139 -4.34 7.94 8.91
C GLU A 139 -5.58 7.85 9.82
N GLY A 140 -5.38 7.85 11.15
CA GLY A 140 -6.46 7.89 12.13
C GLY A 140 -7.17 6.56 12.38
N ARG A 141 -6.54 5.43 12.02
CA ARG A 141 -7.02 4.06 12.30
C ARG A 141 -6.12 3.38 13.35
N PRO A 142 -6.64 2.45 14.16
CA PRO A 142 -5.79 1.72 15.10
C PRO A 142 -4.79 0.80 14.36
N ALA A 143 -3.59 0.62 14.94
CA ALA A 143 -2.61 -0.36 14.47
C ALA A 143 -3.20 -1.78 14.42
N ARG A 144 -2.75 -2.60 13.46
CA ARG A 144 -3.24 -3.97 13.27
C ARG A 144 -2.14 -4.96 13.62
N ARG A 145 -2.12 -5.34 14.91
CA ARG A 145 -1.15 -6.29 15.50
C ARG A 145 -1.24 -7.74 14.99
N GLN A 146 -2.04 -8.01 13.96
CA GLN A 146 -2.11 -9.31 13.29
C GLN A 146 -2.07 -9.09 11.77
N ALA A 147 -1.18 -9.82 11.10
CA ALA A 147 -1.27 -9.99 9.66
C ALA A 147 -2.52 -10.81 9.31
N LEU A 148 -3.07 -10.60 8.11
CA LEU A 148 -4.26 -11.27 7.57
C LEU A 148 -4.36 -12.75 7.89
#